data_AF-A0A4Y4DKX5-F1
#
_entry.id   AF-A0A4Y4DKX5-F1
#
_cell.length_a   1.000
_cell.length_b   1.000
_cell.length_c   1.000
_cell.angle_alpha   90.00
_cell.angle_beta   90.00
_cell.angle_gamma   90.00
#
_symmetry.space_group_name_H-M   'P 1'
#
loop_
_entity.id
_entity.type
_entity.pdbx_description
1 polymer ?
#
loop_
_entity_poly.entity_id
_entity_poly.type
_entity_poly.pdbx_seq_one_letter_code
_entity_poly.pdbx_strand_id
1 'polypeptide(L)'
;MRLKKTIALASVAGLTALSLAACGPAQEPTGQYKQVEQKAASKTAYIPKNDTELDNYNKAQELYDDPAAIQFCTAFPSSNSAPIVTTPIAGKLTTSSTTFFNPQEPFGGEFQGQGMVTLPKRSVDGLYHGDSFYRYGFTPGGQYVDFSNSLELMCTTALTEFQRQKTFVEGVDTDKDVSKLQAEAEQALKDGDNAKATKILGGK
;
A
#
# COMPACT_ATOMS: atom_id res chain seq x y z
N MET A 1 2.94 -77.76 48.45
CA MET A 1 2.15 -77.16 49.56
C MET A 1 1.77 -75.75 49.14
N ARG A 2 0.46 -75.42 49.09
CA ARG A 2 -0.13 -74.07 48.93
C ARG A 2 0.15 -73.36 47.58
N LEU A 3 -0.74 -72.55 46.99
CA LEU A 3 -2.17 -72.27 47.14
C LEU A 3 -2.62 -71.64 45.80
N LYS A 4 -3.85 -71.93 45.40
CA LYS A 4 -4.62 -71.20 44.37
C LYS A 4 -4.69 -69.70 44.71
N LYS A 5 -4.75 -68.83 43.69
CA LYS A 5 -5.94 -68.01 43.33
C LYS A 5 -5.59 -66.88 42.34
N THR A 6 -6.43 -66.83 41.32
CA THR A 6 -6.73 -65.77 40.37
C THR A 6 -6.95 -64.41 41.03
N ILE A 7 -6.39 -63.34 40.46
CA ILE A 7 -6.98 -61.99 40.49
C ILE A 7 -6.78 -61.38 39.10
N ALA A 8 -7.89 -61.25 38.38
CA ALA A 8 -8.01 -60.34 37.25
C ALA A 8 -8.09 -58.91 37.81
N LEU A 9 -7.35 -57.97 37.22
CA LEU A 9 -7.71 -56.55 37.29
C LEU A 9 -7.63 -55.96 35.89
N ALA A 10 -8.81 -55.59 35.40
CA ALA A 10 -9.04 -54.80 34.22
C ALA A 10 -8.51 -53.38 34.41
N SER A 11 -7.95 -52.79 33.36
CA SER A 11 -7.68 -51.35 33.29
C SER A 11 -7.95 -50.87 31.87
N VAL A 12 -9.24 -50.66 31.64
CA VAL A 12 -9.91 -49.64 30.81
C VAL A 12 -9.03 -48.92 29.78
N ALA A 13 -9.21 -49.27 28.51
CA ALA A 13 -8.85 -48.44 27.37
C ALA A 13 -9.80 -47.23 27.30
N GLY A 14 -9.27 -46.03 27.53
CA GLY A 14 -9.99 -44.77 27.38
C GLY A 14 -10.16 -44.40 25.91
N LEU A 15 -11.27 -44.82 25.31
CA LEU A 15 -11.81 -44.23 24.08
C LEU A 15 -12.48 -42.89 24.44
N THR A 16 -11.75 -41.78 24.31
CA THR A 16 -12.34 -40.43 24.29
C THR A 16 -12.62 -40.05 22.84
N ALA A 17 -13.78 -40.50 22.35
CA ALA A 17 -14.42 -39.94 21.18
C ALA A 17 -15.60 -39.06 21.64
N LEU A 18 -15.86 -38.00 20.88
CA LEU A 18 -17.01 -37.08 20.92
C LEU A 18 -16.94 -35.92 21.92
N SER A 19 -16.64 -34.73 21.42
CA SER A 19 -17.43 -33.51 21.68
C SER A 19 -16.86 -32.26 20.99
N LEU A 20 -16.87 -32.23 19.65
CA LEU A 20 -16.75 -30.98 18.89
C LEU A 20 -17.70 -31.03 17.68
N ALA A 21 -19.00 -31.06 17.97
CA ALA A 21 -20.05 -30.79 16.97
C ALA A 21 -21.07 -29.83 17.57
N ALA A 22 -20.60 -28.65 17.98
CA ALA A 22 -21.43 -27.46 18.13
C ALA A 22 -21.29 -26.61 16.86
N CYS A 23 -21.59 -27.18 15.69
CA CYS A 23 -22.05 -26.38 14.57
C CYS A 23 -23.53 -26.10 14.85
N GLY A 24 -23.87 -24.86 15.19
CA GLY A 24 -25.26 -24.41 15.14
C GLY A 24 -25.85 -24.71 13.75
N PRO A 25 -27.18 -24.84 13.62
CA PRO A 25 -27.79 -25.07 12.32
C PRO A 25 -27.28 -24.02 11.35
N ALA A 26 -26.67 -24.46 10.24
CA ALA A 26 -26.24 -23.57 9.18
C ALA A 26 -27.46 -22.72 8.81
N GLN A 27 -27.34 -21.41 9.06
CA GLN A 27 -28.42 -20.48 8.82
C GLN A 27 -28.76 -20.56 7.34
N GLU A 28 -29.97 -21.07 7.02
CA GLU A 28 -30.43 -21.26 5.65
C GLU A 28 -30.19 -19.95 4.87
N PRO A 29 -29.48 -20.00 3.73
CA PRO A 29 -29.19 -18.81 2.97
C PRO A 29 -30.50 -18.10 2.65
N THR A 30 -30.56 -16.81 2.99
CA THR A 30 -31.76 -16.00 2.81
C THR A 30 -32.21 -16.05 1.34
N GLY A 31 -33.50 -15.79 1.07
CA GLY A 31 -33.99 -15.74 -0.31
C GLY A 31 -33.19 -14.79 -1.21
N GLN A 32 -32.61 -13.73 -0.62
CA GLN A 32 -31.72 -12.80 -1.29
C GLN A 32 -30.37 -13.42 -1.65
N TYR A 33 -29.79 -14.27 -0.79
CA TYR A 33 -28.56 -15.01 -1.10
C TYR A 33 -28.77 -15.96 -2.28
N LYS A 34 -29.85 -16.74 -2.27
CA LYS A 34 -30.18 -17.66 -3.37
C LYS A 34 -30.40 -16.91 -4.69
N GLN A 35 -30.99 -15.71 -4.66
CA GLN A 35 -31.13 -14.85 -5.84
C GLN A 35 -29.79 -14.28 -6.34
N VAL A 36 -28.89 -13.86 -5.44
CA VAL A 36 -27.54 -13.40 -5.80
C VAL A 36 -26.72 -14.54 -6.41
N GLU A 37 -26.80 -15.74 -5.84
CA GLU A 37 -26.11 -16.93 -6.32
C GLU A 37 -26.61 -17.35 -7.71
N GLN A 38 -27.93 -17.40 -7.93
CA GLN A 38 -28.51 -17.68 -9.26
C GLN A 38 -28.15 -16.60 -10.29
N LYS A 39 -28.12 -15.34 -9.87
CA LYS A 39 -27.71 -14.23 -10.74
C LYS A 39 -26.22 -14.26 -11.05
N ALA A 40 -25.38 -14.73 -10.13
CA ALA A 40 -23.95 -14.90 -10.35
C ALA A 40 -23.66 -16.12 -11.25
N ALA A 41 -24.34 -17.24 -11.00
CA ALA A 41 -24.22 -18.48 -11.80
C ALA A 41 -24.69 -18.32 -13.25
N SER A 42 -25.58 -17.36 -13.52
CA SER A 42 -26.02 -17.02 -14.88
C SER A 42 -25.09 -16.03 -15.60
N LYS A 43 -24.08 -15.47 -14.93
CA LYS A 43 -23.08 -14.64 -15.59
C LYS A 43 -21.95 -15.51 -16.14
N THR A 44 -21.61 -15.28 -17.41
CA THR A 44 -20.31 -15.68 -17.93
C THR A 44 -19.23 -14.85 -17.25
N ALA A 45 -18.13 -15.50 -16.87
CA ALA A 45 -16.96 -14.81 -16.36
C ALA A 45 -16.54 -13.76 -17.38
N TYR A 46 -16.29 -12.54 -16.91
CA TYR A 46 -15.74 -11.50 -17.76
C TYR A 46 -14.34 -11.92 -18.18
N ILE A 47 -14.15 -12.12 -19.48
CA ILE A 47 -12.82 -12.29 -20.08
C ILE A 47 -12.35 -10.88 -20.43
N PRO A 48 -11.29 -10.36 -19.78
CA PRO A 48 -10.69 -9.08 -20.13
C PRO A 48 -10.37 -9.04 -21.62
N LYS A 49 -10.77 -7.97 -22.29
CA LYS A 49 -10.51 -7.76 -23.72
C LYS A 49 -9.23 -6.98 -23.98
N ASN A 50 -8.62 -6.45 -22.92
CA ASN A 50 -7.43 -5.61 -22.97
C ASN A 50 -6.59 -5.83 -21.70
N ASP A 51 -5.35 -5.35 -21.76
CA ASP A 51 -4.37 -5.47 -20.69
C ASP A 51 -4.25 -4.15 -19.92
N THR A 52 -5.34 -3.38 -19.79
CA THR A 52 -5.32 -2.03 -19.18
C THR A 52 -4.71 -2.02 -17.78
N GLU A 53 -4.95 -3.07 -16.99
CA GLU A 53 -4.32 -3.20 -15.67
C GLU A 53 -2.79 -3.33 -15.77
N LEU A 54 -2.30 -4.13 -16.72
CA LEU A 54 -0.88 -4.30 -16.98
C LEU A 54 -0.27 -3.01 -17.55
N ASP A 55 -0.96 -2.33 -18.46
CA ASP A 55 -0.51 -1.05 -19.03
C ASP A 55 -0.40 0.02 -17.93
N ASN A 56 -1.39 0.10 -17.04
CA ASN A 56 -1.37 1.00 -15.89
C ASN A 56 -0.21 0.65 -14.94
N TYR A 57 -0.01 -0.64 -14.66
CA TYR A 57 1.10 -1.11 -13.84
C TYR A 57 2.45 -0.70 -14.44
N ASN A 58 2.67 -0.95 -15.73
CA ASN A 58 3.92 -0.62 -16.42
C ASN A 58 4.16 0.90 -16.43
N LYS A 59 3.13 1.70 -16.72
CA LYS A 59 3.25 3.16 -16.69
C LYS A 59 3.57 3.71 -15.30
N ALA A 60 3.05 3.08 -14.25
CA ALA A 60 3.45 3.40 -12.88
C ALA A 60 4.91 3.04 -12.62
N GLN A 61 5.40 1.88 -13.10
CA GLN A 61 6.81 1.51 -12.97
C GLN A 61 7.73 2.50 -13.71
N GLU A 62 7.40 2.91 -14.92
CA GLU A 62 8.17 3.92 -15.68
C GLU A 62 8.33 5.24 -14.91
N LEU A 63 7.24 5.72 -14.31
CA LEU A 63 7.28 6.91 -13.46
C LEU A 63 8.14 6.70 -12.21
N TYR A 64 8.05 5.52 -11.61
CA TYR A 64 8.80 5.14 -10.41
C TYR A 64 10.30 4.99 -10.63
N ASP A 65 10.70 4.67 -11.85
CA ASP A 65 12.10 4.51 -12.24
C ASP A 65 12.73 5.83 -12.75
N ASP A 66 11.95 6.88 -13.00
CA ASP A 66 12.48 8.21 -13.37
C ASP A 66 12.80 9.04 -12.11
N PRO A 67 14.07 9.19 -11.71
CA PRO A 67 14.45 9.99 -10.54
C PRO A 67 14.21 11.49 -10.75
N ALA A 68 14.01 11.93 -12.00
CA ALA A 68 13.78 13.32 -12.34
C ALA A 68 12.29 13.67 -12.45
N ALA A 69 11.39 12.68 -12.47
CA ALA A 69 9.95 12.96 -12.49
C ALA A 69 9.52 13.73 -11.23
N ILE A 70 8.63 14.70 -11.38
CA ILE A 70 8.11 15.48 -10.24
C ILE A 70 6.67 15.07 -9.94
N GLN A 71 6.44 14.67 -8.69
CA GLN A 71 5.12 14.37 -8.15
C GLN A 71 4.70 15.43 -7.13
N PHE A 72 3.46 15.90 -7.20
CA PHE A 72 2.88 16.80 -6.21
C PHE A 72 2.13 15.97 -5.17
N CYS A 73 2.73 15.81 -3.99
CA CYS A 73 2.18 15.00 -2.91
C CYS A 73 1.48 15.89 -1.88
N THR A 74 0.20 15.65 -1.69
CA THR A 74 -0.69 16.37 -0.78
C THR A 74 -0.92 15.56 0.48
N ALA A 75 -0.53 16.12 1.63
CA ALA A 75 -0.80 15.56 2.94
C ALA A 75 -2.09 16.15 3.53
N PHE A 76 -2.98 15.26 3.97
CA PHE A 76 -4.21 15.60 4.65
C PHE A 76 -4.01 15.45 6.17
N PRO A 77 -3.92 16.56 6.92
CA PRO A 77 -3.70 16.51 8.34
C PRO A 77 -4.93 15.95 9.08
N SER A 78 -4.72 15.39 10.27
CA SER A 78 -5.78 14.87 11.12
C SER A 78 -6.68 15.95 11.76
N SER A 79 -6.22 17.20 11.76
CA SER A 79 -7.00 18.34 12.24
C SER A 79 -7.56 19.14 11.07
N ASN A 80 -8.87 19.38 11.09
CA ASN A 80 -9.55 20.23 10.10
C ASN A 80 -9.07 21.69 10.08
N SER A 81 -8.36 22.14 11.13
CA SER A 81 -7.79 23.49 11.20
C SER A 81 -6.36 23.58 10.68
N ALA A 82 -5.69 22.44 10.47
CA ALA A 82 -4.35 22.42 9.92
C ALA A 82 -4.39 22.60 8.40
N PRO A 83 -3.44 23.33 7.80
CA PRO A 83 -3.41 23.53 6.36
C PRO A 83 -3.12 22.20 5.65
N ILE A 84 -3.83 21.98 4.54
CA ILE A 84 -3.49 20.91 3.60
C ILE A 84 -2.28 21.41 2.79
N VAL A 85 -1.17 20.69 2.88
CA VAL A 85 0.10 21.07 2.22
C VAL A 85 0.34 20.15 1.04
N THR A 86 0.78 20.72 -0.07
CA THR A 86 1.24 19.99 -1.25
C THR A 86 2.70 20.28 -1.48
N THR A 87 3.53 19.24 -1.46
CA THR A 87 4.98 19.36 -1.61
C THR A 87 5.40 18.67 -2.90
N PRO A 88 6.23 19.31 -3.76
CA PRO A 88 6.82 18.64 -4.90
C PRO A 88 7.89 17.65 -4.42
N ILE A 89 7.80 16.43 -4.92
CA ILE A 89 8.72 15.31 -4.64
C ILE A 89 9.37 14.90 -5.96
N ALA A 90 10.70 14.80 -5.98
CA ALA A 90 11.45 14.24 -7.09
C ALA A 90 11.47 12.70 -7.00
N GLY A 91 11.28 12.04 -8.14
CA GLY A 91 11.15 10.60 -8.26
C GLY A 91 9.88 10.07 -7.60
N LYS A 92 10.01 8.95 -6.90
CA LYS A 92 8.92 8.29 -6.17
C LYS A 92 9.06 8.44 -4.67
N LEU A 93 7.92 8.39 -3.99
CA LEU A 93 7.90 8.11 -2.57
C LEU A 93 8.45 6.69 -2.31
N THR A 94 9.07 6.52 -1.15
CA THR A 94 9.61 5.26 -0.66
C THR A 94 8.86 4.86 0.61
N THR A 95 8.79 3.56 0.87
CA THR A 95 8.20 3.02 2.10
C THR A 95 9.28 2.80 3.17
N SER A 96 8.92 3.01 4.44
CA SER A 96 9.85 2.85 5.57
C SER A 96 10.25 1.40 5.85
N SER A 97 9.57 0.43 5.21
CA SER A 97 9.86 -1.00 5.34
C SER A 97 10.62 -1.59 4.14
N THR A 98 11.05 -0.76 3.18
CA THR A 98 11.89 -1.26 2.07
C THR A 98 13.27 -1.67 2.57
N THR A 99 13.74 -2.85 2.19
CA THR A 99 15.05 -3.37 2.58
C THR A 99 15.72 -4.16 1.46
N PHE A 100 17.05 -4.11 1.41
CA PHE A 100 17.86 -4.98 0.55
C PHE A 100 17.99 -6.40 1.10
N PHE A 101 17.81 -6.56 2.41
CA PHE A 101 18.05 -7.82 3.09
C PHE A 101 16.78 -8.67 3.11
N ASN A 102 16.91 -9.93 2.72
CA ASN A 102 15.80 -10.89 2.75
C ASN A 102 15.26 -11.00 4.20
N PRO A 103 14.04 -10.53 4.48
CA PRO A 103 13.50 -10.60 5.82
C PRO A 103 13.38 -12.06 6.24
N GLN A 104 13.98 -12.39 7.38
CA GLN A 104 13.93 -13.72 7.97
C GLN A 104 12.72 -13.88 8.90
N GLU A 105 12.15 -12.75 9.33
CA GLU A 105 10.95 -12.69 10.14
C GLU A 105 9.80 -12.13 9.31
N PRO A 106 8.59 -12.68 9.46
CA PRO A 106 7.44 -12.14 8.77
C PRO A 106 7.05 -10.74 9.24
N PHE A 107 6.54 -9.93 8.31
CA PHE A 107 5.81 -8.72 8.67
C PHE A 107 4.38 -9.11 9.03
N GLY A 108 3.98 -8.85 10.27
CA GLY A 108 2.62 -9.01 10.75
C GLY A 108 2.30 -7.92 11.75
N GLY A 109 1.46 -6.97 11.35
CA GLY A 109 0.79 -6.13 12.33
C GLY A 109 -0.11 -7.03 13.19
N GLU A 110 -0.10 -6.81 14.50
CA GLU A 110 -1.04 -7.42 15.44
C GLU A 110 -2.48 -6.95 15.16
N PHE A 111 -3.06 -7.38 14.04
CA PHE A 111 -4.50 -7.32 13.85
C PHE A 111 -5.08 -8.71 14.13
N GLN A 112 -5.80 -8.73 15.25
CA GLN A 112 -6.45 -9.86 15.88
C GLN A 112 -7.10 -10.83 14.86
N GLY A 113 -6.57 -12.05 14.81
CA GLY A 113 -7.39 -13.24 14.59
C GLY A 113 -7.26 -13.97 13.26
N GLN A 114 -6.87 -13.32 12.15
CA GLN A 114 -6.76 -13.99 10.84
C GLN A 114 -5.77 -13.24 9.92
N GLY A 115 -4.47 -13.50 10.06
CA GLY A 115 -3.46 -12.91 9.15
C GLY A 115 -2.55 -14.01 8.63
N MET A 116 -2.61 -14.30 7.33
CA MET A 116 -1.53 -15.06 6.71
C MET A 116 -0.26 -14.23 6.79
N VAL A 117 0.69 -14.77 7.53
CA VAL A 117 1.99 -14.19 7.78
C VAL A 117 2.85 -14.44 6.53
N THR A 118 2.82 -13.52 5.57
CA THR A 118 3.60 -13.64 4.33
C THR A 118 4.94 -12.94 4.46
N LEU A 119 6.02 -13.69 4.24
CA LEU A 119 7.33 -13.08 3.99
C LEU A 119 7.23 -12.28 2.68
N PRO A 120 7.54 -10.98 2.67
CA PRO A 120 7.47 -10.20 1.46
C PRO A 120 8.44 -10.79 0.44
N LYS A 121 7.97 -10.92 -0.80
CA LYS A 121 8.82 -11.38 -1.91
C LYS A 121 9.66 -10.21 -2.40
N ARG A 122 10.82 -10.54 -2.95
CA ARG A 122 11.64 -9.56 -3.66
C ARG A 122 10.86 -9.02 -4.86
N SER A 123 10.75 -7.70 -4.94
CA SER A 123 10.11 -6.99 -6.04
C SER A 123 11.03 -6.96 -7.27
N VAL A 124 10.48 -6.50 -8.39
CA VAL A 124 11.16 -6.36 -9.69
C VAL A 124 12.33 -5.37 -9.63
N ASP A 125 12.30 -4.41 -8.71
CA ASP A 125 13.39 -3.47 -8.43
C ASP A 125 14.52 -4.09 -7.58
N GLY A 126 14.39 -5.37 -7.21
CA GLY A 126 15.39 -6.08 -6.44
C GLY A 126 15.37 -5.76 -4.94
N LEU A 127 14.35 -5.06 -4.44
CA LEU A 127 14.15 -4.75 -3.03
C LEU A 127 13.03 -5.60 -2.43
N TYR A 128 13.06 -5.78 -1.12
CA TYR A 128 11.94 -6.33 -0.36
C TYR A 128 11.11 -5.16 0.16
N HIS A 129 9.82 -5.14 -0.17
CA HIS A 129 8.89 -4.11 0.28
C HIS A 129 7.96 -4.73 1.31
N GLY A 130 7.79 -4.10 2.47
CA GLY A 130 6.75 -4.52 3.42
C GLY A 130 5.36 -4.05 3.00
N ASP A 131 4.33 -4.42 3.76
CA ASP A 131 2.93 -4.02 3.52
C ASP A 131 2.61 -2.56 3.88
N SER A 132 3.63 -1.70 3.94
CA SER A 132 3.47 -0.31 4.40
C SER A 132 3.35 0.63 3.21
N PHE A 133 2.43 1.59 3.33
CA PHE A 133 2.21 2.64 2.34
C PHE A 133 3.49 3.45 2.09
N TYR A 134 3.66 3.93 0.85
CA TYR A 134 4.69 4.89 0.51
C TYR A 134 4.57 6.14 1.39
N ARG A 135 5.67 6.53 2.03
CA ARG A 135 5.63 7.41 3.22
C ARG A 135 6.54 8.62 3.13
N TYR A 136 7.70 8.51 2.50
CA TYR A 136 8.68 9.61 2.47
C TYR A 136 9.27 9.78 1.09
N GLY A 137 9.82 10.96 0.82
CA GLY A 137 10.51 11.26 -0.42
C GLY A 137 11.48 12.42 -0.24
N PHE A 138 11.96 12.93 -1.37
CA PHE A 138 12.86 14.08 -1.39
C PHE A 138 12.28 15.15 -2.30
N THR A 139 12.34 16.41 -1.86
CA THR A 139 12.05 17.53 -2.75
C THR A 139 13.06 17.55 -3.92
N PRO A 140 12.80 18.31 -5.00
CA PRO A 140 13.80 18.55 -6.05
C PRO A 140 15.12 19.13 -5.53
N GLY A 141 15.12 19.80 -4.37
CA GLY A 141 16.31 20.29 -3.68
C GLY A 141 17.03 19.25 -2.81
N GLY A 142 16.54 18.02 -2.75
CA GLY A 142 17.10 16.93 -1.95
C GLY A 142 16.73 17.00 -0.47
N GLN A 143 15.74 17.81 -0.07
CA GLN A 143 15.26 17.82 1.31
C GLN A 143 14.35 16.61 1.57
N TYR A 144 14.63 15.87 2.64
CA TYR A 144 13.80 14.75 3.07
C TYR A 144 12.43 15.23 3.58
N VAL A 145 11.37 14.57 3.13
CA VAL A 145 9.98 14.83 3.53
C VAL A 145 9.34 13.53 3.99
N ASP A 146 8.85 13.50 5.22
CA ASP A 146 8.12 12.36 5.80
C ASP A 146 6.65 12.71 6.00
N PHE A 147 5.77 11.90 5.40
CA PHE A 147 4.32 12.07 5.48
C PHE A 147 3.69 11.20 6.58
N SER A 148 4.47 10.68 7.53
CA SER A 148 4.01 9.79 8.62
C SER A 148 2.86 10.30 9.46
N ASN A 149 2.75 11.62 9.58
CA ASN A 149 1.75 12.29 10.40
C ASN A 149 0.49 12.66 9.60
N SER A 150 0.44 12.29 8.33
CA SER A 150 -0.72 12.47 7.46
C SER A 150 -1.68 11.29 7.61
N LEU A 151 -2.99 11.57 7.62
CA LEU A 151 -3.99 10.49 7.60
C LEU A 151 -4.08 9.84 6.22
N GLU A 152 -4.01 10.68 5.19
CA GLU A 152 -4.10 10.27 3.79
C GLU A 152 -3.06 11.03 2.98
N LEU A 153 -2.60 10.40 1.89
CA LEU A 153 -1.62 10.99 0.98
C LEU A 153 -2.12 10.83 -0.45
N MET A 154 -2.15 11.93 -1.19
CA MET A 154 -2.50 11.95 -2.60
C MET A 154 -1.32 12.50 -3.39
N CYS A 155 -0.73 11.72 -4.29
CA CYS A 155 0.31 12.20 -5.19
C CYS A 155 -0.20 12.21 -6.63
N THR A 156 0.15 13.26 -7.37
CA THR A 156 -0.21 13.43 -8.77
C THR A 156 1.00 13.89 -9.58
N THR A 157 1.13 13.47 -10.83
CA THR A 157 2.21 13.90 -11.74
C THR A 157 2.01 15.30 -12.31
N ALA A 158 0.90 15.96 -11.96
CA ALA A 158 0.61 17.34 -12.28
C ALA A 158 -0.24 17.93 -11.16
N LEU A 159 -0.10 19.24 -10.91
CA LEU A 159 -1.01 19.92 -9.99
C LEU A 159 -2.44 19.80 -10.52
N THR A 160 -3.34 19.35 -9.65
CA THR A 160 -4.78 19.36 -9.87
C THR A 160 -5.36 20.74 -9.58
N GLU A 161 -6.59 20.99 -10.00
CA GLU A 161 -7.31 22.21 -9.63
C GLU A 161 -7.49 22.33 -8.11
N PHE A 162 -7.78 21.21 -7.45
CA PHE A 162 -7.88 21.15 -5.99
C PHE A 162 -6.57 21.62 -5.32
N GLN A 163 -5.42 21.09 -5.73
CA GLN A 163 -4.14 21.49 -5.17
C GLN A 163 -3.85 22.98 -5.39
N ARG A 164 -4.10 23.51 -6.60
CA ARG A 164 -3.90 24.94 -6.88
C ARG A 164 -4.78 25.86 -6.03
N GLN A 165 -6.02 25.47 -5.77
CA GLN A 165 -7.01 26.37 -5.16
C GLN A 165 -7.20 26.16 -3.66
N LYS A 166 -6.90 24.98 -3.14
CA LYS A 166 -7.31 24.54 -1.79
C LYS A 166 -6.16 24.08 -0.92
N THR A 167 -4.94 24.00 -1.44
CA THR A 167 -3.77 23.58 -0.68
C THR A 167 -2.70 24.66 -0.73
N PHE A 168 -1.82 24.66 0.28
CA PHE A 168 -0.59 25.41 0.21
C PHE A 168 0.44 24.59 -0.58
N VAL A 169 0.78 25.03 -1.78
CA VAL A 169 1.80 24.37 -2.60
C VAL A 169 3.18 24.91 -2.21
N GLU A 170 3.93 24.10 -1.47
CA GLU A 170 5.19 24.50 -0.86
C GLU A 170 6.28 24.72 -1.91
N GLY A 171 6.87 25.92 -1.89
CA GLY A 171 8.03 26.23 -2.73
C GLY A 171 7.75 26.19 -4.23
N VAL A 172 6.50 26.39 -4.65
CA VAL A 172 6.09 26.47 -6.05
C VAL A 172 5.38 27.80 -6.32
N ASP A 173 5.77 28.47 -7.40
CA ASP A 173 5.07 29.67 -7.91
C ASP A 173 3.84 29.23 -8.72
N THR A 174 2.70 29.13 -8.03
CA THR A 174 1.44 28.66 -8.62
C THR A 174 0.75 29.67 -9.53
N ASP A 175 1.21 30.93 -9.54
CA ASP A 175 0.66 31.99 -10.40
C ASP A 175 1.23 31.92 -11.84
N LYS A 176 2.30 31.15 -12.04
CA LYS A 176 2.91 30.87 -13.34
C LYS A 176 2.35 29.59 -13.96
N ASP A 177 2.76 29.34 -15.20
CA ASP A 177 2.50 28.07 -15.88
C ASP A 177 3.29 26.93 -15.20
N VAL A 178 2.68 26.31 -14.19
CA VAL A 178 3.32 25.25 -13.41
C VAL A 178 3.66 24.04 -14.27
N SER A 179 2.90 23.74 -15.33
CA SER A 179 3.23 22.63 -16.23
C SER A 179 4.55 22.90 -16.96
N LYS A 180 4.78 24.14 -17.38
CA LYS A 180 6.07 24.55 -17.95
C LYS A 180 7.19 24.52 -16.90
N LEU A 181 6.97 25.07 -15.71
CA LEU A 181 7.97 25.06 -14.63
C LEU A 181 8.35 23.64 -14.22
N GLN A 182 7.38 22.74 -14.14
CA GLN A 182 7.61 21.33 -13.86
C GLN A 182 8.52 20.72 -14.94
N ALA A 183 8.18 20.85 -16.22
CA ALA A 183 8.99 20.28 -17.30
C ALA A 183 10.43 20.81 -17.32
N GLU A 184 10.61 22.11 -17.05
CA GLU A 184 11.94 22.72 -16.95
C GLU A 184 12.72 22.22 -15.71
N ALA A 185 12.03 22.02 -14.58
CA ALA A 185 12.64 21.49 -13.37
C ALA A 185 13.01 20.00 -13.51
N GLU A 186 12.15 19.18 -14.14
CA GLU A 186 12.45 17.78 -14.47
C GLU A 186 13.67 17.69 -15.40
N GLN A 187 13.79 18.60 -16.38
CA GLN A 187 14.99 18.66 -17.22
C GLN A 187 16.23 19.03 -16.41
N ALA A 188 16.15 19.99 -15.49
CA ALA A 188 17.26 20.34 -14.62
C ALA A 188 17.68 19.17 -13.72
N LEU A 189 16.73 18.38 -13.22
CA LEU A 189 17.02 17.15 -12.47
C LEU A 189 17.72 16.10 -13.34
N LYS A 190 17.30 15.93 -14.61
CA LYS A 190 17.98 15.05 -15.58
C LYS A 190 19.42 15.48 -15.84
N ASP A 191 19.67 16.78 -15.82
CA ASP A 191 21.00 17.36 -15.97
C ASP A 191 21.84 17.32 -14.67
N GLY A 192 21.28 16.83 -13.56
CA GLY A 192 21.92 16.76 -12.24
C GLY A 192 21.96 18.10 -11.48
N ASP A 193 21.16 19.09 -11.88
CA ASP A 193 21.12 20.44 -11.32
C ASP A 193 19.91 20.64 -10.39
N ASN A 194 19.97 20.04 -9.21
CA ASN A 194 18.93 20.11 -8.18
C ASN A 194 18.65 21.55 -7.71
N ALA A 195 19.68 22.40 -7.68
CA ALA A 195 19.55 23.79 -7.27
C ALA A 195 18.72 24.59 -8.28
N LYS A 196 18.99 24.39 -9.58
CA LYS A 196 18.19 24.98 -10.66
C LYS A 196 16.77 24.44 -10.67
N ALA A 197 16.57 23.14 -10.46
CA ALA A 197 15.22 22.56 -10.36
C ALA A 197 14.38 23.23 -9.26
N THR A 198 14.98 23.41 -8.08
CA THR A 198 14.34 24.11 -6.95
C THR A 198 13.99 25.56 -7.30
N LYS A 199 14.91 26.28 -7.94
CA LYS A 199 14.72 27.68 -8.33
C LYS A 199 13.61 27.84 -9.38
N ILE A 200 13.57 26.95 -10.37
CA ILE A 200 12.54 26.96 -11.43
C ILE A 200 11.16 26.85 -10.81
N LEU A 201 10.95 25.88 -9.91
CA LEU A 201 9.67 25.71 -9.24
C LEU A 201 9.33 26.89 -8.32
N GLY A 202 10.26 27.31 -7.47
CA GLY A 202 10.00 28.29 -6.41
C GLY A 202 9.88 29.74 -6.87
N GLY A 203 10.29 30.05 -8.09
CA GLY A 203 10.16 31.40 -8.67
C GLY A 203 10.91 32.50 -7.91
N LYS A 204 11.81 32.17 -6.98
CA LYS A 204 12.62 33.09 -6.17
C LYS A 204 14.12 32.84 -6.38
#